data_AF-A0ABD6EU81-F1
#
_entry.id   AF-A0ABD6EU81-F1
#
_cell.length_a   1.000
_cell.length_b   1.000
_cell.length_c   1.000
_cell.angle_alpha   90.00
_cell.angle_beta   90.00
_cell.angle_gamma   90.00
#
_symmetry.space_group_name_H-M   'P 1'
#
loop_
_entity.id
_entity.type
_entity.pdbx_description
1 polymer ?
#
loop_
_entity_poly.entity_id
_entity_poly.type
_entity_poly.pdbx_seq_one_letter_code
_entity_poly.pdbx_strand_id
1 'polypeptide(L)'
;MKLPILLSIIFIFVDCKVFQIPMKSTGSMKKKLVMSGKWMEYRAAALNDVMNGFTSPLIDYYDDLYLANVSLGTPWQSFTIVPDTGSANLWVIGDNCPYFMCSSLNEQRKKSIFQRRKSSTFKTHRQRFELSYGTGWCVGTYGEDRLEVYNISHKIIKLSLWLSLSHRNISGNNEM
;
A
#
# COMPACT_ATOMS: atom_id res chain seq x y z
N MET A 1 -42.87 1.51 31.40
CA MET A 1 -41.55 0.83 31.35
C MET A 1 -40.75 1.02 30.05
N LYS A 2 -41.23 1.74 29.02
CA LYS A 2 -40.51 1.88 27.72
C LYS A 2 -39.62 3.13 27.58
N LEU A 3 -39.87 4.17 28.39
CA LEU A 3 -39.13 5.44 28.36
C LEU A 3 -37.66 5.37 28.87
N PRO A 4 -37.33 4.65 29.97
CA PRO A 4 -35.94 4.55 30.40
C PRO A 4 -35.08 3.70 29.46
N ILE A 5 -35.70 2.75 28.74
CA ILE A 5 -35.04 1.94 27.70
C ILE A 5 -34.75 2.81 26.46
N LEU A 6 -35.69 3.69 26.07
CA LEU A 6 -35.48 4.63 24.97
C LEU A 6 -34.36 5.64 25.27
N LEU A 7 -34.29 6.14 26.51
CA LEU A 7 -33.24 7.06 26.97
C LEU A 7 -31.85 6.41 27.02
N SER A 8 -31.77 5.12 27.38
CA SER A 8 -30.50 4.37 27.37
C SER A 8 -30.02 4.03 25.96
N ILE A 9 -30.93 3.82 24.99
CA ILE A 9 -30.58 3.64 23.56
C ILE A 9 -30.04 4.95 22.95
N ILE A 10 -30.59 6.11 23.33
CA ILE A 10 -30.10 7.42 22.88
C ILE A 10 -28.73 7.76 23.50
N PHE A 11 -28.45 7.29 24.72
CA PHE A 11 -27.14 7.46 25.38
C PHE A 11 -26.03 6.55 24.83
N ILE A 12 -26.34 5.60 23.94
CA ILE A 12 -25.35 5.02 23.02
C ILE A 12 -25.07 6.07 21.94
N PHE A 13 -24.65 7.26 22.36
CA PHE A 13 -23.98 8.19 21.48
C PHE A 13 -22.71 7.48 21.03
N VAL A 14 -22.65 7.23 19.73
CA VAL A 14 -21.48 6.70 19.06
C VAL A 14 -20.30 7.62 19.40
N ASP A 15 -19.42 7.17 20.30
CA ASP A 15 -18.16 7.84 20.56
C ASP A 15 -17.32 7.72 19.29
N CYS A 16 -17.46 8.71 18.40
CA CYS A 16 -16.75 8.75 17.14
C CYS A 16 -15.42 9.45 17.37
N LYS A 17 -14.39 8.66 17.66
CA LYS A 17 -13.03 9.18 17.78
C LYS A 17 -12.50 9.52 16.39
N VAL A 18 -12.33 10.82 16.13
CA VAL A 18 -11.72 11.30 14.89
C VAL A 18 -10.20 11.24 15.02
N PHE A 19 -9.56 10.55 14.09
CA PHE A 19 -8.10 10.50 13.96
C PHE A 19 -7.68 11.21 12.68
N GLN A 20 -6.82 12.20 12.81
CA GLN A 20 -6.27 12.93 11.66
C GLN A 20 -4.80 12.52 11.47
N ILE A 21 -4.51 11.95 10.32
CA ILE A 21 -3.19 11.51 9.90
C ILE A 21 -2.76 12.46 8.79
N PRO A 22 -1.76 13.32 8.99
CA PRO A 22 -1.31 14.20 7.92
C PRO A 22 -0.62 13.37 6.84
N MET A 23 -1.05 13.54 5.59
CA MET A 23 -0.53 12.78 4.45
C MET A 23 0.15 13.69 3.45
N LYS A 24 1.12 13.14 2.73
CA LYS A 24 1.82 13.83 1.63
C LYS A 24 1.36 13.26 0.29
N SER A 25 0.76 14.10 -0.55
CA SER A 25 0.47 13.75 -1.95
C SER A 25 1.76 13.66 -2.77
N THR A 26 1.80 12.70 -3.69
CA THR A 26 2.90 12.55 -4.67
C THR A 26 2.68 13.40 -5.92
N GLY A 27 1.51 14.02 -6.05
CA GLY A 27 1.04 14.77 -7.20
C GLY A 27 0.52 13.87 -8.31
N SER A 28 -0.60 14.27 -8.91
CA SER A 28 -1.24 13.53 -10.02
C SER A 28 -0.34 13.38 -11.24
N MET A 29 -0.58 12.34 -12.02
CA MET A 29 0.12 12.12 -13.30
C MET A 29 -0.03 13.35 -14.20
N LYS A 30 -1.25 13.88 -14.30
CA LYS A 30 -1.53 15.10 -15.06
C LYS A 30 -0.65 16.27 -14.61
N LYS A 31 -0.51 16.51 -13.31
CA LYS A 31 0.36 17.58 -12.78
C LYS A 31 1.81 17.37 -13.23
N LYS A 32 2.34 16.15 -13.11
CA LYS A 32 3.70 15.79 -13.55
C LYS A 32 3.89 15.97 -15.06
N LEU A 33 2.90 15.57 -15.87
CA LEU A 33 2.93 15.72 -17.33
C LEU A 33 2.86 17.18 -17.78
N VAL A 34 2.02 17.99 -17.12
CA VAL A 34 1.94 19.44 -17.37
C VAL A 34 3.27 20.11 -17.01
N MET A 35 3.84 19.81 -15.84
CA MET A 35 5.13 20.37 -15.41
C MET A 35 6.30 19.99 -16.31
N SER A 36 6.26 18.80 -16.93
CA SER A 36 7.30 18.34 -17.86
C SER A 36 7.04 18.73 -19.32
N GLY A 37 5.94 19.44 -19.63
CA GLY A 37 5.55 19.81 -21.00
C GLY A 37 5.02 18.64 -21.85
N LYS A 38 4.88 17.44 -21.29
CA LYS A 38 4.48 16.20 -22.01
C LYS A 38 2.98 15.96 -22.07
N TRP A 39 2.17 16.86 -21.50
CA TRP A 39 0.72 16.66 -21.40
C TRP A 39 0.02 16.55 -22.77
N MET A 40 0.42 17.37 -23.74
CA MET A 40 -0.21 17.36 -25.06
C MET A 40 0.09 16.08 -25.85
N GLU A 41 1.33 15.58 -25.75
CA GLU A 41 1.75 14.31 -26.35
C GLU A 41 0.96 13.14 -25.76
N TYR A 42 0.89 13.06 -24.42
CA TYR A 42 0.10 12.03 -23.72
C TYR A 42 -1.38 12.06 -24.14
N ARG A 43 -1.98 13.25 -24.23
CA ARG A 43 -3.39 13.40 -24.63
C ARG A 43 -3.64 12.97 -26.08
N ALA A 44 -2.72 13.27 -27.00
CA ALA A 44 -2.83 12.85 -28.39
C ALA A 44 -2.75 11.32 -28.52
N ALA A 45 -1.83 10.68 -27.80
CA ALA A 45 -1.71 9.22 -27.75
C ALA A 45 -2.99 8.57 -27.17
N ALA A 46 -3.46 9.05 -26.02
CA ALA A 46 -4.67 8.53 -25.39
C ALA A 46 -5.93 8.69 -26.28
N LEU A 47 -6.03 9.78 -27.06
CA LEU A 47 -7.12 9.97 -28.00
C LEU A 47 -7.06 8.96 -29.16
N ASN A 48 -5.86 8.69 -29.69
CA ASN A 48 -5.68 7.68 -30.73
C ASN A 48 -6.06 6.28 -30.22
N ASP A 49 -5.72 5.94 -28.98
CA ASP A 49 -6.10 4.66 -28.37
C ASP A 49 -7.64 4.50 -28.31
N VAL A 50 -8.35 5.54 -27.85
CA VAL A 50 -9.82 5.54 -27.81
C VAL A 50 -10.42 5.40 -29.21
N MET A 51 -9.89 6.11 -30.21
CA MET A 51 -10.38 6.05 -31.59
C MET A 51 -10.14 4.67 -32.24
N ASN A 52 -9.10 3.95 -31.83
CA ASN A 52 -8.79 2.60 -32.29
C ASN A 52 -9.52 1.51 -31.50
N GLY A 53 -10.47 1.88 -30.62
CA GLY A 53 -11.27 0.93 -29.84
C GLY A 53 -10.51 0.28 -28.68
N PHE A 54 -9.36 0.83 -28.27
CA PHE A 54 -8.69 0.37 -27.06
C PHE A 54 -9.50 0.79 -25.82
N THR A 55 -9.61 -0.14 -24.86
CA THR A 55 -10.21 0.14 -23.57
C THR A 55 -9.22 0.87 -22.68
N SER A 56 -9.69 1.81 -21.86
CA SER A 56 -8.87 2.42 -20.82
C SER A 56 -8.82 1.46 -19.63
N PRO A 57 -7.70 0.75 -19.38
CA PRO A 57 -7.60 -0.08 -18.19
C PRO A 57 -7.71 0.81 -16.95
N LEU A 58 -8.46 0.35 -15.95
CA LEU A 58 -8.45 0.98 -14.64
C LEU A 58 -7.06 0.73 -14.02
N ILE A 59 -6.19 1.73 -14.09
CA ILE A 59 -4.87 1.70 -13.47
C ILE A 59 -4.83 2.71 -12.33
N ASP A 60 -4.78 2.22 -11.11
CA ASP A 60 -4.86 3.02 -9.87
C ASP A 60 -3.50 3.56 -9.40
N TYR A 61 -2.39 2.90 -9.76
CA TYR A 61 -1.06 3.20 -9.23
C TYR A 61 -0.30 4.32 -9.98
N TYR A 62 -0.88 4.87 -11.04
CA TYR A 62 -0.25 5.93 -11.84
C TYR A 62 -0.65 7.34 -11.44
N ASP A 63 -1.73 7.51 -10.68
CA ASP A 63 -2.22 8.83 -10.30
C ASP A 63 -1.64 9.30 -8.94
N ASP A 64 -2.39 10.10 -8.17
CA ASP A 64 -1.90 10.68 -6.93
C ASP A 64 -1.98 9.72 -5.75
N LEU A 65 -0.82 9.29 -5.26
CA LEU A 65 -0.72 8.54 -4.00
C LEU A 65 -0.60 9.50 -2.81
N TYR A 66 -1.37 9.23 -1.77
CA TYR A 66 -1.20 9.86 -0.46
C TYR A 66 -0.31 8.99 0.41
N LEU A 67 0.75 9.58 0.95
CA LEU A 67 1.76 8.89 1.74
C LEU A 67 1.62 9.24 3.21
N ALA A 68 1.65 8.22 4.07
CA ALA A 68 1.63 8.34 5.52
C ALA A 68 2.90 7.73 6.13
N ASN A 69 3.43 8.35 7.18
CA ASN A 69 4.55 7.80 7.93
C ASN A 69 4.06 6.96 9.10
N VAL A 70 4.65 5.79 9.27
CA VAL A 70 4.34 4.86 10.37
C VAL A 70 5.63 4.23 10.91
N SER A 71 5.56 3.72 12.13
CA SER A 71 6.66 3.03 12.79
C SER A 71 6.23 1.62 13.22
N LEU A 72 7.10 0.63 13.02
CA LEU A 72 6.85 -0.77 13.36
C LEU A 72 7.91 -1.32 14.30
N GLY A 73 7.48 -2.10 15.29
CA GLY A 73 8.37 -2.90 16.14
C GLY A 73 8.97 -2.19 17.34
N THR A 74 9.78 -2.94 18.11
CA THR A 74 10.48 -2.44 19.30
C THR A 74 11.97 -2.82 19.27
N PRO A 75 12.92 -1.88 19.06
CA PRO A 75 12.71 -0.46 18.78
C PRO A 75 12.02 -0.18 17.43
N TRP A 76 11.48 1.03 17.29
CA TRP A 76 10.73 1.47 16.13
C TRP A 76 11.56 1.49 14.84
N GLN A 77 11.01 0.93 13.76
CA GLN A 77 11.51 1.00 12.39
C GLN A 77 10.54 1.84 11.55
N SER A 78 11.03 2.87 10.86
CA SER A 78 10.17 3.82 10.13
C SER A 78 9.87 3.41 8.69
N PHE A 79 8.62 3.61 8.28
CA PHE A 79 8.11 3.31 6.96
C PHE A 79 7.25 4.46 6.45
N THR A 80 7.26 4.64 5.13
CA THR A 80 6.27 5.43 4.42
C THR A 80 5.37 4.47 3.66
N ILE A 81 4.07 4.52 3.93
CA ILE A 81 3.05 3.63 3.36
C ILE A 81 2.05 4.43 2.52
N VAL A 82 1.34 3.72 1.65
CA VAL A 82 0.14 4.21 0.97
C VAL A 82 -1.06 3.65 1.73
N PRO A 83 -1.89 4.47 2.37
CA PRO A 83 -3.18 4.01 2.89
C PRO A 83 -4.06 3.58 1.72
N ASP A 84 -4.49 2.31 1.76
CA ASP A 84 -5.26 1.68 0.70
C ASP A 84 -6.64 1.30 1.24
N THR A 85 -7.67 1.98 0.75
CA THR A 85 -9.07 1.70 1.13
C THR A 85 -9.61 0.41 0.48
N GLY A 86 -8.88 -0.16 -0.48
CA GLY A 86 -9.20 -1.40 -1.17
C GLY A 86 -8.68 -2.66 -0.48
N SER A 87 -7.85 -2.55 0.56
CA SER A 87 -7.30 -3.70 1.28
C SER A 87 -7.45 -3.61 2.80
N ALA A 88 -7.50 -4.78 3.45
CA ALA A 88 -7.70 -4.91 4.89
C ALA A 88 -6.38 -5.18 5.67
N ASN A 89 -5.24 -5.22 4.97
CA ASN A 89 -3.96 -5.63 5.56
C ASN A 89 -2.91 -4.52 5.45
N LEU A 90 -2.02 -4.44 6.45
CA LEU A 90 -0.81 -3.64 6.36
C LEU A 90 0.31 -4.47 5.70
N TRP A 91 0.79 -4.00 4.56
CA TRP A 91 1.84 -4.65 3.77
C TRP A 91 3.18 -3.96 3.97
N VAL A 92 4.21 -4.72 4.35
CA VAL A 92 5.60 -4.22 4.37
C VAL A 92 6.55 -5.23 3.75
N ILE A 93 7.64 -4.74 3.16
CA ILE A 93 8.68 -5.59 2.60
C ILE A 93 9.48 -6.21 3.75
N GLY A 94 9.51 -7.54 3.82
CA GLY A 94 10.30 -8.25 4.83
C GLY A 94 11.78 -8.40 4.45
N ASP A 95 12.63 -8.59 5.45
CA ASP A 95 14.06 -8.93 5.31
C ASP A 95 14.34 -10.29 4.64
N ASN A 96 13.31 -11.08 4.36
CA ASN A 96 13.37 -12.27 3.50
C ASN A 96 13.20 -11.96 2.01
N CYS A 97 12.85 -10.73 1.63
CA CYS A 97 12.67 -10.43 0.22
C CYS A 97 14.01 -10.43 -0.54
N PRO A 98 14.11 -11.15 -1.67
CA PRO A 98 15.34 -11.17 -2.46
C PRO A 98 15.76 -9.77 -2.90
N TYR A 99 17.07 -9.49 -2.81
CA TYR A 99 17.62 -8.16 -3.11
C TYR A 99 17.17 -7.64 -4.47
N PHE A 100 17.28 -8.43 -5.54
CA PHE A 100 16.89 -8.00 -6.89
C PHE A 100 15.39 -7.70 -7.05
N MET A 101 14.52 -8.16 -6.14
CA MET A 101 13.07 -7.94 -6.19
C MET A 101 12.59 -6.78 -5.33
N CYS A 102 13.30 -6.51 -4.23
CA CYS A 102 12.86 -5.53 -3.22
C CYS A 102 13.86 -4.38 -2.98
N SER A 103 15.09 -4.51 -3.46
CA SER A 103 15.98 -3.37 -3.58
C SER A 103 15.58 -2.57 -4.81
N SER A 104 15.66 -1.25 -4.70
CA SER A 104 15.59 -0.43 -5.89
C SER A 104 16.96 -0.36 -6.54
N LEU A 105 16.99 -0.53 -7.86
CA LEU A 105 18.19 -0.32 -8.68
C LEU A 105 18.70 1.14 -8.62
N ASN A 106 17.89 2.08 -8.13
CA ASN A 106 18.23 3.50 -8.01
C ASN A 106 18.08 3.97 -6.56
N GLU A 107 19.05 4.71 -6.03
CA GLU A 107 19.00 5.26 -4.65
C GLU A 107 17.72 6.08 -4.39
N GLN A 108 17.23 6.76 -5.41
CA GLN A 108 16.02 7.59 -5.37
C GLN A 108 14.71 6.81 -5.12
N ARG A 109 14.72 5.49 -5.28
CA ARG A 109 13.53 4.62 -5.17
C ARG A 109 13.70 3.53 -4.11
N LYS A 110 14.73 3.63 -3.27
CA LYS A 110 15.03 2.67 -2.21
C LYS A 110 13.81 2.46 -1.30
N LYS A 111 13.40 1.20 -1.14
CA LYS A 111 12.27 0.82 -0.28
C LYS A 111 12.77 0.49 1.13
N SER A 112 11.97 0.83 2.14
CA SER A 112 12.23 0.42 3.52
C SER A 112 11.96 -1.07 3.69
N ILE A 113 12.90 -1.77 4.33
CA ILE A 113 12.82 -3.20 4.60
C ILE A 113 12.61 -3.40 6.10
N PHE A 114 11.58 -4.16 6.46
CA PHE A 114 11.28 -4.54 7.83
C PHE A 114 12.20 -5.68 8.29
N GLN A 115 13.05 -5.37 9.26
CA GLN A 115 14.00 -6.29 9.84
C GLN A 115 13.36 -6.96 11.06
N ARG A 116 12.90 -8.21 10.87
CA ARG A 116 12.17 -8.97 11.89
C ARG A 116 13.00 -9.16 13.15
N ARG A 117 14.29 -9.47 12.98
CA ARG A 117 15.23 -9.69 14.09
C ARG A 117 15.58 -8.43 14.88
N LYS A 118 15.29 -7.24 14.34
CA LYS A 118 15.52 -5.97 15.04
C LYS A 118 14.35 -5.54 15.92
N SER A 119 13.24 -6.25 15.89
CA SER A 119 12.10 -5.99 16.77
C SER A 119 11.96 -7.09 17.81
N SER A 120 12.06 -6.71 19.08
CA SER A 120 11.82 -7.58 20.24
C SER A 120 10.35 -7.94 20.44
N THR A 121 9.43 -7.20 19.82
CA THR A 121 7.98 -7.45 19.91
C THR A 121 7.40 -8.19 18.71
N PHE A 122 8.23 -8.47 17.71
CA PHE A 122 7.80 -9.18 16.51
C PHE A 122 7.47 -10.64 16.80
N LYS A 123 6.31 -11.10 16.31
CA LYS A 123 5.91 -12.50 16.32
C LYS A 123 5.68 -12.99 14.90
N THR A 124 6.36 -14.06 14.53
CA THR A 124 6.12 -14.76 13.27
C THR A 124 4.84 -15.59 13.36
N HIS A 125 4.00 -15.53 12.32
CA HIS A 125 2.97 -16.53 12.09
C HIS A 125 3.45 -17.51 11.01
N ARG A 126 3.09 -18.80 11.15
CA ARG A 126 3.40 -19.83 10.13
C ARG A 126 2.52 -19.72 8.88
N GLN A 127 1.43 -18.94 8.96
CA GLN A 127 0.51 -18.74 7.86
C GLN A 127 1.19 -17.99 6.71
N ARG A 128 1.13 -18.57 5.51
CA ARG A 128 1.55 -17.92 4.26
C ARG A 128 0.36 -17.28 3.57
N PHE A 129 0.62 -16.30 2.72
CA PHE A 129 -0.35 -15.79 1.77
C PHE A 129 0.26 -15.79 0.38
N GLU A 130 -0.62 -15.87 -0.61
CA GLU A 130 -0.32 -15.71 -2.03
C GLU A 130 -1.48 -14.92 -2.65
N LEU A 131 -1.14 -13.87 -3.39
CA LEU A 131 -2.06 -13.02 -4.12
C LEU A 131 -1.59 -12.94 -5.56
N SER A 132 -2.50 -13.16 -6.50
CA SER A 132 -2.25 -13.07 -7.92
C SER A 132 -3.11 -11.96 -8.52
N TYR A 133 -2.45 -10.98 -9.10
CA TYR A 133 -3.05 -9.88 -9.84
C TYR A 133 -2.84 -10.09 -11.34
N GLY A 134 -3.62 -9.40 -12.18
CA GLY A 134 -3.40 -9.42 -13.63
C GLY A 134 -1.97 -9.01 -14.03
N THR A 135 -1.34 -8.15 -13.23
CA THR A 135 -0.01 -7.58 -13.46
C THR A 135 1.14 -8.37 -12.84
N GLY A 136 0.88 -9.32 -11.95
CA GLY A 136 1.94 -10.03 -11.22
C GLY A 136 1.41 -10.76 -9.99
N TRP A 137 2.30 -11.17 -9.09
CA TRP A 137 1.91 -11.91 -7.91
C TRP A 137 2.72 -11.51 -6.69
N CYS A 138 2.24 -11.94 -5.52
CA CYS A 138 2.65 -11.45 -4.23
C CYS A 138 2.58 -12.61 -3.24
N VAL A 139 3.72 -13.04 -2.71
CA VAL A 139 3.76 -14.13 -1.71
C VAL A 139 4.40 -13.63 -0.44
N GLY A 140 4.04 -14.19 0.70
CA GLY A 140 4.66 -13.81 1.94
C GLY A 140 4.17 -14.60 3.13
N THR A 141 4.48 -14.07 4.31
CA THR A 141 4.11 -14.66 5.59
C THR A 141 3.44 -13.61 6.45
N TYR A 142 2.46 -14.01 7.25
CA TYR A 142 1.93 -13.11 8.26
C TYR A 142 2.90 -12.97 9.43
N GLY A 143 2.92 -11.78 10.00
CA GLY A 143 3.60 -11.44 11.23
C GLY A 143 2.69 -10.62 12.12
N GLU A 144 3.13 -10.35 13.33
CA GLU A 144 2.46 -9.47 14.27
C GLU A 144 3.53 -8.60 14.90
N ASP A 145 3.29 -7.29 14.96
CA ASP A 145 4.16 -6.39 15.71
C ASP A 145 3.39 -5.15 16.17
N ARG A 146 4.07 -4.30 16.95
CA ARG A 146 3.55 -2.99 17.34
C ARG A 146 3.57 -2.05 16.14
N LEU A 147 2.49 -1.29 15.99
CA LEU A 147 2.37 -0.19 15.03
C LEU A 147 2.17 1.11 15.80
N GLU A 148 2.91 2.12 15.39
CA GLU A 148 2.69 3.50 15.78
C GLU A 148 2.37 4.34 14.54
N VAL A 149 1.26 5.06 14.63
CA VAL A 149 0.80 6.00 13.62
C VAL A 149 0.65 7.35 14.32
N TYR A 150 1.50 8.32 13.99
CA TYR A 150 1.46 9.69 14.53
C TYR A 150 1.29 9.78 16.05
N ASN A 151 2.21 9.17 16.81
CA ASN A 151 2.21 9.13 18.28
C ASN A 151 1.01 8.44 18.93
N ILE A 152 0.17 7.77 18.13
CA ILE A 152 -0.86 6.86 18.61
C ILE A 152 -0.28 5.45 18.49
N SER A 153 0.21 4.95 19.61
CA SER A 153 0.62 3.55 19.76
C SER A 153 -0.62 2.67 19.85
N HIS A 154 -0.95 1.95 18.77
CA HIS A 154 -1.95 0.89 18.84
C HIS A 154 -1.29 -0.42 19.30
N LYS A 155 -2.00 -1.16 20.16
CA LYS A 155 -1.62 -2.54 20.51
C LYS A 155 -1.76 -3.41 19.26
N ILE A 156 -0.63 -3.98 18.84
CA ILE A 156 -0.50 -5.25 18.11
C ILE A 156 -1.37 -5.35 16.84
N ILE A 157 -0.75 -5.13 15.66
CA ILE A 157 -1.43 -5.29 14.36
C ILE A 157 -0.81 -6.47 13.61
N LYS A 158 -1.69 -7.28 12.98
CA LYS A 158 -1.28 -8.35 12.07
C LYS A 158 -0.67 -7.71 10.82
N LEU A 159 0.62 -7.93 10.63
CA LEU A 159 1.40 -7.51 9.47
C LEU A 159 1.34 -8.59 8.40
N SER A 160 1.16 -8.19 7.15
CA SER A 160 1.47 -9.02 6.00
C SER A 160 2.90 -8.70 5.58
N LEU A 161 3.84 -9.60 5.85
CA LEU A 161 5.22 -9.45 5.41
C LEU A 161 5.32 -9.98 3.98
N TRP A 162 5.65 -9.09 3.06
CA TRP A 162 5.65 -9.35 1.63
C TRP A 162 7.01 -9.72 1.07
N LEU A 163 6.97 -10.65 0.12
CA LEU A 163 7.99 -11.01 -0.84
C LEU A 163 7.45 -10.60 -2.24
N SER A 164 8.01 -9.54 -2.83
CA SER A 164 7.68 -9.14 -4.20
C SER A 164 8.22 -10.14 -5.20
N LEU A 165 7.37 -10.60 -6.12
CA LEU A 165 7.79 -11.23 -7.38
C LEU A 165 6.96 -10.63 -8.51
N SER A 166 7.53 -9.66 -9.23
CA SER A 166 7.01 -9.20 -10.52
C SER A 166 8.06 -9.37 -11.60
N HIS A 167 7.86 -10.39 -12.43
CA HIS A 167 7.83 -10.28 -13.90
C HIS A 167 7.06 -11.49 -14.43
N ARG A 168 5.89 -11.28 -15.05
CA ARG A 168 5.58 -12.08 -16.23
C ARG A 168 6.47 -11.50 -17.33
N ASN A 169 7.48 -12.25 -17.74
CA ASN A 169 7.85 -12.23 -19.15
C ASN A 169 6.55 -12.55 -19.88
N ILE A 170 5.93 -11.54 -20.50
CA ILE A 170 5.13 -11.81 -21.68
C ILE A 170 6.18 -12.33 -22.66
N SER A 171 6.35 -13.65 -22.68
CA SER A 171 6.91 -14.34 -23.81
C SER A 171 6.26 -13.72 -25.03
N GLY A 172 7.07 -13.12 -25.89
CA GLY A 172 6.64 -12.86 -27.25
C GLY A 172 6.04 -14.16 -27.76
N ASN A 173 4.74 -14.15 -28.01
CA ASN A 173 4.14 -15.11 -28.89
C ASN A 173 4.86 -14.92 -30.23
N ASN A 174 5.72 -15.88 -30.56
CA ASN A 174 5.72 -16.38 -31.92
C ASN A 174 4.29 -16.90 -32.19
N GLU A 175 3.79 -16.62 -33.39
CA GLU A 175 2.39 -16.72 -33.89
C GLU A 175 1.67 -15.35 -33.79
N MET A 176 1.58 -14.52 -34.83
CA MET A 176 1.75 -14.64 -36.29
C MET A 176 2.59 -13.48 -36.85
#